data_AF-A0A820E7H9-F1
#
_entry.id   AF-A0A820E7H9-F1
#
_cell.length_a   1.000
_cell.length_b   1.000
_cell.length_c   1.000
_cell.angle_alpha   90.00
_cell.angle_beta   90.00
_cell.angle_gamma   90.00
#
_symmetry.space_group_name_H-M   'P 1'
#
loop_
_entity.id
_entity.type
_entity.pdbx_description
1 polymer ?
#
loop_
_entity_poly.entity_id
_entity_poly.type
_entity_poly.pdbx_seq_one_letter_code
_entity_poly.pdbx_strand_id
1 'polypeptide(L)' 'MRWPKDAKEGTIIVGGNGEGSRANYLRYPAGIFFDRYGNLYLADNGNHRVQRFFI' A
#
# COMPACT_ATOMS: atom_id res chain seq x y z
N MET A 1 3.23 -4.14 -4.39
CA MET A 1 3.22 -4.57 -5.81
C MET A 1 2.73 -6.00 -5.87
N ARG A 2 1.96 -6.37 -6.90
CA ARG A 2 1.45 -7.72 -7.11
C ARG A 2 2.02 -8.28 -8.42
N TRP A 3 2.43 -9.54 -8.38
CA TRP A 3 2.84 -10.31 -9.55
C TRP A 3 1.87 -11.48 -9.73
N PRO A 4 0.89 -11.36 -10.65
CA PRO A 4 0.07 -12.51 -11.02
C PRO A 4 0.93 -13.65 -11.57
N LYS A 5 0.41 -14.88 -11.46
CA LYS A 5 1.05 -16.04 -12.09
C LYS A 5 1.27 -15.73 -13.58
N ASP A 6 2.49 -15.96 -14.05
CA ASP A 6 2.94 -15.74 -15.43
C ASP A 6 3.06 -14.27 -15.90
N ALA A 7 2.92 -13.29 -15.00
CA ALA A 7 3.05 -11.88 -15.36
C ALA A 7 4.49 -11.50 -15.74
N LYS A 8 4.64 -10.72 -16.83
CA LYS A 8 5.92 -10.17 -17.28
C LYS A 8 6.30 -8.87 -16.59
N GLU A 9 5.34 -8.20 -15.97
CA GLU A 9 5.50 -6.96 -15.23
C GLU A 9 4.65 -6.97 -13.96
N GLY A 10 5.06 -6.18 -12.97
CA GLY A 10 4.37 -6.04 -11.71
C GLY A 10 3.37 -4.89 -11.73
N THR A 11 2.24 -5.07 -11.06
CA THR A 11 1.28 -3.97 -10.87
C THR A 11 1.46 -3.36 -9.50
N ILE A 12 1.59 -2.03 -9.44
CA ILE A 12 1.51 -1.29 -8.18
C ILE A 12 0.06 -1.28 -7.72
N ILE A 13 -0.19 -1.87 -6.55
CA ILE A 13 -1.53 -1.98 -5.94
C ILE A 13 -1.79 -0.94 -4.86
N VAL A 14 -0.72 -0.48 -4.19
CA VAL A 14 -0.72 0.52 -3.11
C VAL A 14 0.57 1.31 -3.21
N GLY A 15 0.48 2.62 -2.98
CA GLY A 15 1.52 3.60 -3.25
C GLY A 15 1.60 3.95 -4.75
N GLY A 16 2.72 4.55 -5.14
CA GLY A 16 3.02 4.92 -6.53
C GLY A 16 2.57 6.33 -6.94
N ASN A 17 1.71 6.99 -6.15
CA ASN A 17 1.24 8.35 -6.43
C ASN A 17 2.18 9.47 -5.93
N GLY A 18 3.29 9.09 -5.28
CA GLY A 18 4.23 10.02 -4.66
C GLY A 18 3.86 10.42 -3.23
N GLU A 19 4.57 11.44 -2.73
CA GLU A 19 4.34 11.98 -1.39
C GLU A 19 3.08 12.84 -1.33
N GLY A 20 2.30 12.71 -0.26
CA GLY A 20 1.10 13.51 -0.04
C GLY A 20 0.17 12.92 1.01
N SER A 21 -0.89 13.65 1.33
CA SER A 21 -1.85 13.30 2.39
C SER A 21 -3.16 12.70 1.85
N ARG A 22 -3.37 12.67 0.54
CA ARG A 22 -4.54 12.01 -0.09
C ARG A 22 -4.48 10.50 0.08
N ALA A 23 -5.59 9.81 -0.12
CA ALA A 23 -5.61 8.35 -0.12
C ALA A 23 -4.61 7.80 -1.14
N ASN A 24 -3.86 6.78 -0.76
CA ASN A 24 -2.84 6.13 -1.60
C ASN A 24 -1.59 6.99 -1.94
N TYR A 25 -1.49 8.20 -1.39
CA TYR A 25 -0.24 8.95 -1.28
C TYR A 25 0.41 8.61 0.06
N LEU A 26 1.74 8.48 0.07
CA LEU A 26 2.48 7.97 1.23
C LEU A 26 3.63 8.91 1.59
N ARG A 27 3.86 9.09 2.89
CA ARG A 27 4.96 9.88 3.45
C ARG A 27 5.70 9.04 4.49
N TYR A 28 6.93 8.66 4.17
CA TYR A 28 7.77 7.79 5.02
C TYR A 28 7.03 6.53 5.52
N PRO A 29 6.49 5.65 4.65
CA PRO A 29 5.81 4.44 5.10
C PRO A 29 6.77 3.50 5.83
N ALA A 30 6.34 2.93 6.96
CA ALA A 30 7.21 2.19 7.88
C ALA A 30 6.89 0.68 7.96
N GLY A 31 5.72 0.24 7.49
CA GLY A 31 5.35 -1.16 7.58
C GLY A 31 4.04 -1.50 6.89
N ILE A 32 3.85 -2.79 6.62
CA ILE A 32 2.64 -3.35 6.03
C ILE A 32 2.22 -4.62 6.78
N PHE A 33 0.92 -4.87 6.83
CA PHE A 33 0.32 -6.08 7.42
C PHE A 33 -0.92 -6.51 6.63
N PHE A 34 -1.09 -7.82 6.44
CA PHE A 34 -2.29 -8.39 5.85
C PHE A 34 -3.12 -9.09 6.93
N ASP A 35 -4.41 -8.79 6.98
CA ASP A 35 -5.33 -9.56 7.83
C ASP A 35 -5.75 -10.88 7.16
N ARG A 36 -6.47 -11.72 7.91
CA ARG A 36 -6.99 -13.01 7.43
C ARG A 36 -8.02 -12.91 6.29
N TYR A 37 -8.55 -11.71 6.03
CA TYR A 37 -9.51 -11.43 4.98
C TYR A 37 -8.84 -10.85 3.72
N GLY A 38 -7.51 -10.68 3.75
CA GLY A 38 -6.74 -10.13 2.64
C GLY A 38 -6.65 -8.61 2.63
N ASN A 39 -7.17 -7.90 3.64
CA ASN A 39 -7.03 -6.45 3.70
C ASN A 39 -5.59 -6.08 4.02
N LEU A 40 -5.04 -5.12 3.28
CA LEU A 40 -3.72 -4.57 3.53
C LEU A 40 -3.82 -3.33 4.42
N TYR A 41 -3.10 -3.35 5.53
CA TYR A 41 -2.87 -2.23 6.41
C TYR A 41 -1.46 -1.69 6.20
N LEU A 42 -1.33 -0.38 6.04
CA LEU A 42 -0.07 0.30 5.79
C LEU A 42 0.13 1.41 6.81
N ALA A 43 1.26 1.38 7.52
CA ALA A 43 1.69 2.43 8.44
C ALA A 43 2.38 3.56 7.67
N ASP A 44 1.67 4.69 7.51
CA ASP A 44 2.10 5.86 6.75
C ASP A 44 2.66 6.91 7.72
N ASN A 45 3.87 6.65 8.22
CA ASN A 45 4.40 7.27 9.44
C ASN A 45 4.53 8.79 9.35
N GLY A 46 4.99 9.33 8.22
CA GLY A 46 5.12 10.76 8.00
C GLY A 46 3.80 11.51 7.86
N ASN A 47 2.70 10.79 7.63
CA ASN A 47 1.34 11.33 7.68
C ASN A 47 0.62 11.00 9.00
N HIS A 48 1.32 10.36 9.96
CA HIS A 48 0.79 9.97 11.26
C HIS A 48 -0.53 9.17 11.17
N ARG A 49 -0.62 8.24 10.20
CA ARG A 49 -1.84 7.45 9.98
C ARG A 49 -1.56 6.00 9.63
N VAL A 50 -2.60 5.20 9.71
CA VAL A 50 -2.68 3.86 9.09
C VAL A 50 -3.74 3.90 8.00
N GLN A 51 -3.42 3.41 6.80
CA GLN A 51 -4.36 3.25 5.70
C GLN A 51 -4.73 1.78 5.52
N ARG A 52 -6.00 1.48 5.23
CA ARG A 52 -6.49 0.13 4.91
C ARG A 52 -6.93 0.08 3.45
N PHE A 53 -6.54 -0.97 2.75
CA PHE A 53 -6.86 -1.23 1.36
C PHE A 53 -7.55 -2.59 1.20
N PHE A 54 -8.59 -2.63 0.37
CA PHE A 54 -9.25 -3.85 -0.08
C PHE A 54 -8.65 -4.23 -1.44
N ILE A 55 -8.10 -5.44 -1.56
CA ILE A 55 -7.28 -5.89 -2.69
C ILE A 55 -7.54 -7.35 -3.05
#